data_AF-A0A959PL09-F1
#
_entry.id   AF-A0A959PL09-F1
#
_cell.length_a   1.000
_cell.length_b   1.000
_cell.length_c   1.000
_cell.angle_alpha   90.00
_cell.angle_beta   90.00
_cell.angle_gamma   90.00
#
_symmetry.space_group_name_H-M   'P 1'
#
loop_
_entity.id
_entity.type
_entity.pdbx_description
1 polymer ?
#
loop_
_entity_poly.entity_id
_entity_poly.type
_entity_poly.pdbx_seq_one_letter_code
_entity_poly.pdbx_strand_id
1 'polypeptide(L)'
;ATHAERYLLTYINARHNVAPNPPPVESFQPGLNINEYLRYADSVWDMRRINNINQHFVTAFLGYYLKGLPYQDYLDLSPDANQEIWKGFKPRTSVGLKWAHQPAK
;
A
#
# COMPACT_ATOMS: atom_id res chain seq x y z
N ALA A 1 -3.92 18.51 -9.10
CA ALA A 1 -5.37 18.68 -8.93
C ALA A 1 -5.62 19.71 -7.84
N THR A 2 -6.59 20.62 -8.00
CA THR A 2 -6.92 21.64 -6.98
C THR A 2 -8.21 21.29 -6.25
N HIS A 3 -9.24 20.79 -6.94
CA HIS A 3 -10.55 20.49 -6.34
C HIS A 3 -10.73 19.02 -5.96
N ALA A 4 -9.66 18.40 -5.43
CA ALA A 4 -9.71 17.00 -5.02
C ALA A 4 -8.85 16.77 -3.77
N GLU A 5 -9.44 16.03 -2.83
CA GLU A 5 -8.71 15.38 -1.75
C GLU A 5 -7.71 14.39 -2.33
N ARG A 6 -6.46 14.45 -1.86
CA ARG A 6 -5.36 13.65 -2.39
C ARG A 6 -4.65 12.94 -1.26
N TYR A 7 -4.43 11.66 -1.46
CA TYR A 7 -3.76 10.80 -0.51
C TYR A 7 -2.59 10.09 -1.20
N LEU A 8 -1.51 9.87 -0.46
CA LEU A 8 -0.35 9.11 -0.91
C LEU A 8 0.09 8.16 0.20
N LEU A 9 -0.03 6.85 -0.07
CA LEU A 9 0.61 5.81 0.71
C LEU A 9 1.99 5.52 0.13
N THR A 10 3.03 5.58 0.97
CA THR A 10 4.40 5.25 0.57
C THR A 10 4.87 4.00 1.30
N TYR A 11 5.36 3.02 0.55
CA TYR A 11 6.10 1.88 1.08
C TYR A 11 7.59 2.20 1.07
N ILE A 12 8.19 2.37 2.25
CA ILE A 12 9.61 2.70 2.38
C ILE A 12 10.47 1.54 1.86
N ASN A 13 11.45 1.87 1.01
CA ASN A 13 12.37 0.94 0.34
C ASN A 13 11.72 -0.07 -0.62
N ALA A 14 10.43 0.05 -0.93
CA ALA A 14 9.82 -0.75 -1.98
C ALA A 14 10.30 -0.30 -3.37
N ARG A 15 10.37 -1.24 -4.30
CA ARG A 15 10.55 -1.00 -5.74
C ARG A 15 9.19 -0.72 -6.39
N HIS A 16 9.15 -0.70 -7.71
CA HIS A 16 7.92 -0.40 -8.47
C HIS A 16 6.78 -1.41 -8.27
N ASN A 17 7.07 -2.61 -7.75
CA ASN A 17 6.13 -3.73 -7.66
C ASN A 17 5.20 -3.63 -6.44
N VAL A 18 4.66 -2.44 -6.17
CA VAL A 18 3.74 -2.14 -5.05
C VAL A 18 2.28 -2.45 -5.36
N ALA A 19 1.99 -3.07 -6.50
CA ALA A 19 0.69 -3.66 -6.84
C ALA A 19 0.91 -5.00 -7.58
N PRO A 20 1.51 -5.99 -6.90
CA PRO A 20 2.04 -7.17 -7.56
C PRO A 20 0.94 -8.17 -7.92
N ASN A 21 1.03 -8.71 -9.14
CA ASN A 21 0.41 -9.98 -9.48
C ASN A 21 1.30 -11.14 -9.00
N PRO A 22 0.74 -12.34 -8.72
CA PRO A 22 1.54 -13.51 -8.43
C PRO A 22 2.57 -13.75 -9.54
N PRO A 23 3.84 -14.07 -9.20
CA PRO A 23 4.83 -14.42 -10.20
C PRO A 23 4.38 -15.66 -10.98
N PRO A 24 4.44 -15.65 -12.32
CA PRO A 24 4.06 -16.81 -13.13
C PRO A 24 5.08 -17.95 -12.94
N VAL A 25 4.66 -19.20 -13.15
CA VAL A 25 5.51 -20.39 -12.90
C VAL A 25 6.78 -20.37 -13.78
N GLU A 26 6.69 -19.76 -14.95
CA GLU A 26 7.78 -19.55 -15.90
C GLU A 26 8.91 -18.69 -15.30
N SER A 27 8.59 -17.77 -14.38
CA SER A 27 9.59 -16.91 -13.74
C SER A 27 10.51 -17.64 -12.75
N PHE A 28 10.18 -18.89 -12.40
CA PHE A 28 10.94 -19.73 -11.48
C PHE A 28 11.83 -20.78 -12.19
N GLN A 29 11.88 -20.76 -13.53
CA GLN A 29 12.65 -21.76 -14.28
C GLN A 29 14.15 -21.69 -13.91
N PRO A 30 14.82 -22.85 -13.71
CA PRO A 30 16.25 -22.88 -13.44
C PRO A 30 17.07 -22.21 -14.54
N GLY A 31 18.11 -21.46 -14.15
CA GLY A 31 19.01 -20.78 -15.08
C GLY A 31 18.53 -19.41 -15.57
N LEU A 32 17.32 -18.98 -15.21
CA LEU A 32 16.86 -17.61 -15.48
C LEU A 32 17.56 -16.58 -14.60
N ASN A 33 17.64 -15.35 -15.11
CA ASN A 33 18.08 -14.22 -14.31
C ASN A 33 17.06 -13.95 -13.19
N ILE A 34 17.53 -13.68 -11.96
CA ILE A 34 16.67 -13.38 -10.80
C ILE A 34 15.68 -12.23 -11.05
N ASN A 35 16.00 -11.32 -11.97
CA ASN A 35 15.12 -10.24 -12.36
C ASN A 35 13.79 -10.73 -12.92
N GLU A 36 13.71 -11.93 -13.52
CA GLU A 36 12.44 -12.47 -14.03
C GLU A 36 11.43 -12.70 -12.91
N TYR A 37 11.88 -13.20 -11.75
CA TYR A 37 11.06 -13.26 -10.54
C TYR A 37 10.80 -11.86 -9.95
N LEU A 38 11.84 -11.01 -9.87
CA LEU A 38 11.74 -9.66 -9.30
C LEU A 38 10.95 -8.65 -10.16
N ARG A 39 10.39 -9.04 -11.31
CA ARG A 39 9.34 -8.26 -12.00
C ARG A 39 7.99 -8.30 -11.27
N TYR A 40 7.78 -9.33 -10.45
CA TYR A 40 6.53 -9.60 -9.74
C TYR A 40 6.67 -9.54 -8.21
N ALA A 41 7.90 -9.59 -7.72
CA ALA A 41 8.21 -9.57 -6.29
C ALA A 41 9.02 -8.33 -5.89
N ASP A 42 9.07 -8.06 -4.59
CA ASP A 42 9.92 -7.01 -4.02
C ASP A 42 10.95 -7.63 -3.09
N SER A 43 12.11 -6.99 -2.99
CA SER A 43 13.23 -7.47 -2.17
C SER A 43 13.07 -7.14 -0.69
N VAL A 44 12.25 -6.14 -0.35
CA VAL A 44 12.05 -5.66 1.03
C VAL A 44 10.70 -6.10 1.57
N TRP A 45 9.66 -6.11 0.71
CA TRP A 45 8.29 -6.33 1.14
C TRP A 45 7.74 -7.71 0.73
N ASP A 46 6.94 -8.31 1.60
CA ASP A 46 6.12 -9.48 1.24
C ASP A 46 4.93 -9.01 0.36
N MET A 47 4.74 -9.67 -0.79
CA MET A 47 3.73 -9.28 -1.79
C MET A 47 2.29 -9.45 -1.29
N ARG A 48 2.03 -10.45 -0.45
CA ARG A 48 0.70 -10.63 0.15
C ARG A 48 0.42 -9.50 1.15
N ARG A 49 1.43 -9.09 1.91
CA ARG A 49 1.33 -7.93 2.81
C ARG A 49 1.03 -6.65 2.02
N ILE A 50 1.75 -6.37 0.93
CA ILE A 50 1.44 -5.21 0.06
C ILE A 50 -0.01 -5.28 -0.42
N ASN A 51 -0.44 -6.41 -0.98
CA ASN A 51 -1.78 -6.56 -1.53
C ASN A 51 -2.88 -6.38 -0.47
N ASN A 52 -2.68 -6.85 0.76
CA ASN A 52 -3.64 -6.65 1.84
C ASN A 52 -3.72 -5.17 2.27
N ILE A 53 -2.58 -4.47 2.32
CA ILE A 53 -2.54 -3.04 2.65
C ILE A 53 -3.21 -2.23 1.53
N ASN A 54 -2.93 -2.53 0.26
CA ASN A 54 -3.60 -1.89 -0.88
C ASN A 54 -5.10 -2.10 -0.81
N GLN A 55 -5.56 -3.34 -0.60
CA GLN A 55 -6.99 -3.64 -0.46
C GLN A 55 -7.62 -2.84 0.67
N HIS A 56 -6.97 -2.74 1.83
CA HIS A 56 -7.44 -1.94 2.96
C HIS A 56 -7.65 -0.47 2.56
N PHE A 57 -6.62 0.20 2.04
CA PHE A 57 -6.70 1.63 1.73
C PHE A 57 -7.61 1.94 0.54
N VAL A 58 -7.58 1.12 -0.52
CA VAL A 58 -8.48 1.27 -1.68
C VAL A 58 -9.94 1.05 -1.25
N THR A 59 -10.21 0.08 -0.39
CA THR A 59 -11.56 -0.17 0.12
C THR A 59 -12.04 0.99 0.99
N ALA A 60 -11.18 1.52 1.87
CA ALA A 60 -11.50 2.69 2.68
C ALA A 60 -11.81 3.91 1.80
N PHE A 61 -10.95 4.20 0.82
CA PHE A 61 -11.09 5.33 -0.11
C PHE A 61 -12.38 5.24 -0.93
N LEU A 62 -12.61 4.12 -1.63
CA LEU A 62 -13.81 3.96 -2.46
C LEU A 62 -15.08 3.83 -1.61
N GLY A 63 -14.99 3.19 -0.44
CA GLY A 63 -16.11 3.08 0.49
C GLY A 63 -16.56 4.43 1.01
N TYR A 64 -15.63 5.32 1.35
CA TYR A 64 -15.95 6.68 1.78
C TYR A 64 -16.52 7.52 0.62
N TYR A 65 -15.77 7.67 -0.48
CA TYR A 65 -16.14 8.63 -1.54
C TYR A 65 -17.27 8.15 -2.46
N LEU A 66 -17.39 6.85 -2.73
CA LEU A 66 -18.39 6.34 -3.68
C LEU A 66 -19.60 5.71 -3.01
N LYS A 67 -19.44 5.21 -1.77
CA LYS A 67 -20.51 4.48 -1.07
C LYS A 67 -21.02 5.19 0.19
N GLY A 68 -20.43 6.31 0.59
CA GLY A 68 -20.83 7.04 1.80
C GLY A 68 -20.65 6.24 3.09
N LEU A 69 -19.74 5.27 3.11
CA LEU A 69 -19.46 4.46 4.30
C LEU A 69 -18.60 5.25 5.30
N PRO A 70 -18.72 4.97 6.62
CA PRO A 70 -18.00 5.70 7.67
C PRO A 70 -16.54 5.24 7.78
N TYR A 71 -15.77 5.36 6.70
CA TYR A 71 -14.39 4.89 6.59
C TYR A 71 -13.34 6.00 6.63
N GLN A 72 -13.75 7.25 6.90
CA GLN A 72 -12.86 8.41 6.94
C GLN A 72 -11.70 8.23 7.93
N ASP A 73 -11.95 7.63 9.10
CA ASP A 73 -10.93 7.38 10.11
C ASP A 73 -9.80 6.42 9.67
N TYR A 74 -9.98 5.69 8.55
CA TYR A 74 -8.91 4.88 7.96
C TYR A 74 -8.05 5.68 6.96
N LEU A 75 -8.40 6.94 6.71
CA LEU A 75 -7.71 7.87 5.81
C LEU A 75 -7.18 9.10 6.57
N ASP A 76 -7.73 9.41 7.75
CA ASP A 76 -7.23 10.43 8.67
C ASP A 76 -6.17 9.83 9.60
N LEU A 77 -4.95 9.74 9.08
CA LEU A 77 -3.82 9.07 9.72
C LEU A 77 -2.65 10.02 9.88
N SER A 78 -1.86 9.83 10.94
CA SER A 78 -0.59 10.52 11.13
C SER A 78 0.41 10.20 10.00
N PRO A 79 1.31 11.13 9.60
CA PRO A 79 2.18 10.92 8.44
C PRO A 79 3.18 9.77 8.56
N ASP A 80 3.61 9.44 9.78
CA ASP A 80 4.56 8.37 10.07
C ASP A 80 3.90 7.29 10.93
N ALA A 81 3.75 6.10 10.36
CA ALA A 81 3.12 4.96 11.01
C ALA A 81 3.89 4.41 12.23
N ASN A 82 5.11 4.89 12.48
CA ASN A 82 5.88 4.52 13.68
C ASN A 82 5.58 5.42 14.88
N GLN A 83 4.97 6.60 14.67
CA GLN A 83 4.62 7.52 15.74
C GLN A 83 3.32 7.14 16.44
N GLU A 84 2.43 6.48 15.72
CA GLU A 84 1.11 6.08 16.21
C GLU A 84 0.63 4.80 15.53
N ILE A 85 -0.17 4.01 16.24
CA ILE A 85 -0.84 2.86 15.64
C ILE A 85 -2.02 3.37 14.82
N TRP A 86 -1.89 3.31 13.50
CA TRP A 86 -2.98 3.61 12.58
C TRP A 86 -4.20 2.71 12.80
N LYS A 87 -5.40 3.27 12.68
CA LYS A 87 -6.66 2.53 12.77
C LYS A 87 -6.68 1.38 11.76
N GLY A 88 -7.07 0.19 12.20
CA GLY A 88 -7.09 -1.03 11.37
C GLY A 88 -5.76 -1.79 11.33
N PHE A 89 -4.67 -1.24 11.87
CA PHE A 89 -3.40 -1.95 12.03
C PHE A 89 -3.23 -2.47 13.46
N LYS A 90 -2.53 -3.59 13.60
CA LYS A 90 -2.07 -4.08 14.90
C LYS A 90 -0.77 -3.35 15.28
N PRO A 91 -0.38 -3.35 16.56
CA PRO A 91 0.92 -2.83 16.96
C PRO A 91 2.05 -3.40 16.10
N ARG A 92 2.96 -2.55 15.63
CA ARG A 92 4.15 -2.89 14.82
C ARG A 92 3.86 -3.44 13.42
N THR A 93 2.60 -3.44 12.93
CA THR A 93 2.28 -3.96 11.58
C THR A 93 2.21 -2.90 10.49
N SER A 94 2.20 -1.61 10.86
CA SER A 94 2.22 -0.46 9.94
C SER A 94 3.64 0.03 9.64
N VAL A 95 4.68 -0.58 10.25
CA VAL A 95 6.08 -0.22 10.07
C VAL A 95 6.47 -0.25 8.59
N GLY A 96 7.17 0.80 8.17
CA GLY A 96 7.63 1.01 6.80
C GLY A 96 6.62 1.73 5.90
N LEU A 97 5.47 2.16 6.44
CA LEU A 97 4.49 2.96 5.71
C LEU A 97 4.60 4.43 6.09
N LYS A 98 4.40 5.31 5.10
CA LYS A 98 4.14 6.74 5.32
C LYS A 98 2.85 7.16 4.64
N TRP A 99 2.17 8.12 5.25
CA TRP A 99 0.93 8.70 4.76
C TRP A 99 1.13 10.18 4.47
N ALA A 100 0.62 10.64 3.34
CA ALA A 100 0.48 12.06 3.07
C ALA A 100 -0.94 12.35 2.61
N HIS A 101 -1.55 13.36 3.22
CA HIS A 101 -2.85 13.86 2.85
C HIS A 101 -2.71 15.33 2.45
N GLN A 102 -3.24 15.66 1.27
CA GLN A 102 -3.34 17.02 0.79
C GLN A 102 -4.82 17.32 0.49
N PRO A 103 -5.44 18.24 1.26
CA PRO A 103 -6.84 18.56 1.05
C PRO A 103 -7.07 19.23 -0.30
N ALA A 104 -8.34 19.26 -0.72
CA ALA A 104 -8.77 20.12 -1.80
C ALA A 104 -8.43 21.59 -1.47
N LYS A 105 -7.90 22.30 -2.46
CA LYS A 105 -7.66 23.73 -2.42
C LYS A 105 -8.89 24.49 -2.91
#